data_AF-A0A1Y4KZR7-F1
#
_entry.id   AF-A0A1Y4KZR7-F1
#
_cell.length_a   1.000
_cell.length_b   1.000
_cell.length_c   1.000
_cell.angle_alpha   90.00
_cell.angle_beta   90.00
_cell.angle_gamma   90.00
#
_symmetry.space_group_name_H-M   'P 1'
#
loop_
_entity.id
_entity.type
_entity.pdbx_description
1 polymer ?
#
loop_
_entity_poly.entity_id
_entity_poly.type
_entity_poly.pdbx_seq_one_letter_code
_entity_poly.pdbx_strand_id
1 'polypeptide(L)'
;MNGGIWSNMQWKRVGSCAAALALMMTIGVQPALAAATPYRLNVPSGYVSSFSDVQEDDWYYDYVAVLNSRGMIDGYGNGLFGANDPLTSGAALVMVLKAAGSGDLAATGDHWASGYADYAVSQGYLTQEQIGDLDQPMARVLVAELAARALGVEPSSERSPFSDVDNGYLTALYELGIITGSEEDGETVFLPDQPITRAEISVIVWQVDRVHTYGEQILFQGAYYDILEDVPVNTYDPEGFSKDENGYITYTEDGVYVTKGVDVSVHQGTIDWQQVADAGFDFAMIRVGYRGYGTEGNMRGDTQFLNNVQGALDAGLDVGIYYFSQAITVEEARQEAAYVIEQIAPYRITYPVVFDWERQNYAGSRTQTIPDTGLLCSMANAFCADIEAAGYEAMIYFYQNLAYNNLDLSQLLDYPFWLAQYTDYPSFYYDFDMWQYTSSGKVPGISGNVDLNLRFFRDGELPPEDSGDVEDTPPSQDIPSSQDGAPKEENTESEISQDI
;
A
#
# COMPACT_ATOMS: atom_id res chain seq x y z
N MET A 1 7.18 -26.38 6.47
CA MET A 1 7.45 -26.57 7.93
C MET A 1 8.60 -25.66 8.32
N ASN A 2 8.26 -24.52 8.92
CA ASN A 2 9.07 -23.57 9.71
C ASN A 2 8.09 -22.38 9.86
N GLY A 3 7.21 -22.30 10.85
CA GLY A 3 7.41 -22.58 12.27
C GLY A 3 7.79 -21.26 12.93
N GLY A 4 6.78 -20.46 13.29
CA GLY A 4 6.91 -19.05 13.66
C GLY A 4 7.84 -18.74 14.83
N ILE A 5 8.42 -17.55 14.76
CA ILE A 5 9.19 -16.91 15.83
C ILE A 5 8.31 -15.82 16.45
N TRP A 6 7.16 -16.22 16.99
CA TRP A 6 6.37 -15.36 17.88
C TRP A 6 5.95 -16.16 19.09
N SER A 7 6.88 -16.33 20.04
CA SER A 7 6.54 -16.61 21.44
C SER A 7 7.73 -16.35 22.35
N ASN A 8 7.53 -15.43 23.30
CA ASN A 8 8.36 -15.16 24.48
C ASN A 8 9.58 -14.26 24.30
N MET A 9 9.36 -13.00 23.89
CA MET A 9 10.22 -11.91 24.35
C MET A 9 9.52 -11.21 25.53
N GLN A 10 9.81 -11.67 26.75
CA GLN A 10 9.35 -10.98 27.97
C GLN A 10 10.24 -9.77 28.21
N TRP A 11 9.80 -8.62 27.72
CA TRP A 11 10.39 -7.31 27.97
C TRP A 11 10.46 -7.06 29.49
N LYS A 12 11.66 -7.10 30.06
CA LYS A 12 11.87 -6.62 31.43
C LYS A 12 11.92 -5.10 31.39
N ARG A 13 11.07 -4.47 32.22
CA ARG A 13 11.03 -3.01 32.41
C ARG A 13 12.44 -2.46 32.61
N VAL A 14 12.82 -1.49 31.76
CA VAL A 14 14.07 -0.74 31.91
C VAL A 14 14.00 -0.01 33.24
N GLY A 15 15.02 -0.19 34.09
CA GLY A 15 15.04 0.37 35.43
C GLY A 15 15.04 1.90 35.39
N SER A 16 14.19 2.52 36.22
CA SER A 16 14.07 3.97 36.34
C SER A 16 15.41 4.61 36.75
N CYS A 17 16.04 5.36 35.84
CA CYS A 17 17.16 6.24 36.17
C CYS A 17 16.64 7.57 36.72
N ALA A 18 17.06 7.92 37.92
CA ALA A 18 16.80 9.24 38.51
C ALA A 18 17.71 10.28 37.84
N ALA A 19 17.15 11.08 36.93
CA ALA A 19 17.87 12.19 36.30
C ALA A 19 17.87 13.44 37.22
N ALA A 20 19.03 14.06 37.38
CA ALA A 20 19.16 15.37 38.00
C ALA A 20 18.71 16.46 37.01
N LEU A 21 17.68 17.23 37.38
CA LEU A 21 17.20 18.37 36.58
C LEU A 21 18.29 19.45 36.45
N ALA A 22 18.87 19.58 35.26
CA ALA A 22 19.58 20.78 34.84
C ALA A 22 18.62 21.64 34.00
N LEU A 23 18.13 22.73 34.58
CA LEU A 23 17.29 23.71 33.88
C LEU A 23 18.19 24.56 32.96
N MET A 24 18.26 24.22 31.67
CA MET A 24 18.74 25.13 30.63
C MET A 24 17.55 25.60 29.80
N MET A 25 17.47 26.91 29.55
CA MET A 25 16.51 27.47 28.60
C MET A 25 16.91 27.01 27.20
N THR A 26 16.22 25.99 26.70
CA THR A 26 16.24 25.64 25.29
C THR A 26 15.47 26.70 24.53
N ILE A 27 16.11 27.35 23.56
CA ILE A 27 15.38 28.03 22.50
C ILE A 27 14.56 26.92 21.85
N GLY A 28 13.23 27.08 21.82
CA GLY A 28 12.34 26.13 21.18
C GLY A 28 12.59 26.16 19.68
N VAL A 29 13.61 25.42 19.24
CA VAL A 29 13.67 24.93 17.88
C VAL A 29 12.59 23.86 17.84
N GLN A 30 11.41 24.19 17.33
CA GLN A 30 10.52 23.13 16.89
C GLN A 30 11.31 22.40 15.82
N PRO A 31 11.61 21.10 15.97
CA PRO A 31 12.08 20.35 14.82
C PRO A 31 11.02 20.57 13.75
N ALA A 32 11.41 21.11 12.61
CA ALA A 32 10.53 21.15 11.47
C ALA A 32 10.36 19.71 11.01
N LEU A 33 9.49 18.95 11.68
CA LEU A 33 8.85 17.82 11.04
C LEU A 33 7.89 18.39 10.03
N ALA A 34 8.46 18.64 8.85
CA ALA A 34 7.82 18.67 7.54
C ALA A 34 8.72 19.38 6.53
N ALA A 35 10.03 19.07 6.48
CA ALA A 35 10.71 19.14 5.20
C ALA A 35 10.30 17.86 4.45
N ALA A 36 9.35 18.03 3.54
CA ALA A 36 8.65 16.98 2.82
C ALA A 36 9.59 16.10 1.97
N THR A 37 10.20 15.08 2.58
CA THR A 37 10.24 13.79 1.90
C THR A 37 8.91 13.11 2.26
N PRO A 38 8.04 12.77 1.29
CA PRO A 38 6.68 12.35 1.59
C PRO A 38 6.66 10.88 2.04
N TYR A 39 7.22 10.61 3.22
CA TYR A 39 7.07 9.33 3.90
C TYR A 39 5.59 9.15 4.27
N ARG A 40 4.89 8.25 3.56
CA ARG A 40 3.52 7.82 3.90
C ARG A 40 3.58 6.54 4.71
N LEU A 41 4.28 6.63 5.84
CA LEU A 41 4.45 5.52 6.76
C LEU A 41 3.27 5.51 7.71
N ASN A 42 2.60 4.36 7.79
CA ASN A 42 1.55 4.16 8.78
C ASN A 42 2.23 3.88 10.12
N VAL A 43 2.39 4.89 10.97
CA VAL A 43 2.62 4.62 12.39
C VAL A 43 1.32 4.01 12.91
N PRO A 44 1.33 2.79 13.47
CA PRO A 44 0.13 2.17 14.01
C PRO A 44 -0.57 3.13 14.98
N SER A 45 -1.79 3.53 14.61
CA SER A 45 -2.65 4.38 15.43
C SER A 45 -3.48 3.56 16.41
N GLY A 46 -4.08 4.20 17.41
CA GLY A 46 -4.89 3.52 18.43
C GLY A 46 -4.10 3.03 19.65
N TYR A 47 -2.80 3.31 19.71
CA TYR A 47 -2.05 3.25 20.96
C TYR A 47 -2.26 4.55 21.74
N VAL A 48 -2.46 4.43 23.05
CA VAL A 48 -2.61 5.57 23.95
C VAL A 48 -1.32 5.75 24.73
N SER A 49 -0.72 6.94 24.64
CA SER A 49 0.42 7.27 25.47
C SER A 49 0.07 7.18 26.96
N SER A 50 0.92 6.53 27.76
CA SER A 50 0.78 6.47 29.21
C SER A 50 1.37 7.70 29.92
N PHE A 51 2.01 8.60 29.18
CA PHE A 51 2.71 9.77 29.71
C PHE A 51 1.84 11.02 29.66
N SER A 52 1.76 11.72 30.79
CA SER A 52 0.87 12.89 30.93
C SER A 52 1.36 14.14 30.18
N ASP A 53 2.63 14.17 29.76
CA ASP A 53 3.29 15.24 29.02
C ASP A 53 3.42 14.95 27.51
N VAL A 54 2.72 13.94 26.99
CA VAL A 54 2.67 13.57 25.57
C VAL A 54 1.21 13.67 25.10
N GLN A 55 0.90 14.70 24.31
CA GLN A 55 -0.45 15.02 23.83
C GLN A 55 -0.70 14.47 22.42
N GLU A 56 -1.96 14.16 22.07
CA GLU A 56 -2.33 13.58 20.76
C GLU A 56 -1.94 14.46 19.55
N ASP A 57 -1.79 15.77 19.76
CA ASP A 57 -1.36 16.73 18.74
C ASP A 57 0.17 16.94 18.70
N ASP A 58 0.93 16.29 19.59
CA ASP A 58 2.38 16.27 19.51
C ASP A 58 2.83 15.45 18.30
N TRP A 59 3.76 15.99 17.51
CA TRP A 59 4.30 15.33 16.31
C TRP A 59 4.94 13.96 16.58
N TYR A 60 5.35 13.69 17.83
CA TYR A 60 5.94 12.43 18.27
C TYR A 60 4.94 11.48 18.91
N TYR A 61 3.65 11.84 19.04
CA TYR A 61 2.68 11.10 19.83
C TYR A 61 2.60 9.62 19.45
N ASP A 62 2.33 9.34 18.17
CA ASP A 62 2.12 7.97 17.70
C ASP A 62 3.38 7.12 17.90
N TYR A 63 4.56 7.67 17.60
CA TYR A 63 5.85 7.01 17.79
C TYR A 63 6.09 6.66 19.26
N VAL A 64 5.83 7.61 20.17
CA VAL A 64 6.01 7.38 21.60
C VAL A 64 5.00 6.35 22.11
N ALA A 65 3.74 6.44 21.70
CA ALA A 65 2.69 5.53 22.12
C ALA A 65 2.96 4.09 21.68
N VAL A 66 3.35 3.88 20.41
CA VAL A 66 3.64 2.54 19.88
C VAL A 66 4.94 1.96 20.43
N LEU A 67 6.00 2.74 20.55
CA LEU A 67 7.27 2.24 21.10
C LEU A 67 7.14 1.92 22.59
N ASN A 68 6.33 2.69 23.34
CA ASN A 68 6.08 2.40 24.74
C ASN A 68 5.24 1.12 24.91
N SER A 69 4.22 0.93 24.08
CA SER A 69 3.40 -0.29 24.11
C SER A 69 4.21 -1.56 23.79
N ARG A 70 5.22 -1.43 22.92
CA ARG A 70 6.19 -2.49 22.58
C ARG A 70 7.28 -2.68 23.64
N GLY A 71 7.36 -1.81 24.65
CA GLY A 71 8.40 -1.86 25.68
C GLY A 71 9.79 -1.45 25.18
N MET A 72 9.86 -0.73 24.05
CA MET A 72 11.11 -0.25 23.44
C MET A 72 11.56 1.08 24.06
N ILE A 73 10.62 1.90 24.54
CA ILE A 73 10.89 3.12 25.29
C ILE A 73 10.09 3.16 26.59
N ASP A 74 10.61 3.88 27.57
CA ASP A 74 9.95 4.13 28.86
C ASP A 74 10.20 5.56 29.32
N GLY A 75 9.38 6.07 30.24
CA GLY A 75 9.51 7.39 30.86
C GLY A 75 10.31 7.36 32.16
N TYR A 76 10.25 8.44 32.94
CA TYR A 76 11.00 8.56 34.20
C TYR A 76 10.41 7.75 35.38
N GLY A 77 9.34 6.99 35.14
CA GLY A 77 8.62 6.25 36.19
C GLY A 77 7.72 7.11 37.08
N ASN A 78 7.67 8.43 36.87
CA ASN A 78 6.76 9.37 37.53
C ASN A 78 5.53 9.74 36.66
N GLY A 79 5.33 9.05 35.54
CA GLY A 79 4.27 9.35 34.57
C GLY A 79 4.63 10.43 33.53
N LEU A 80 5.89 10.88 33.49
CA LEU A 80 6.41 11.79 32.48
C LEU A 80 7.34 11.07 31.51
N PHE A 81 7.27 11.46 30.24
CA PHE A 81 8.17 11.04 29.19
C PHE A 81 9.40 11.94 29.13
N GLY A 82 9.27 13.25 29.27
CA GLY A 82 10.36 14.22 29.11
C GLY A 82 10.78 14.42 27.65
N ALA A 83 9.82 14.65 26.75
CA ALA A 83 10.05 14.68 25.29
C ALA A 83 11.24 15.54 24.83
N ASN A 84 11.45 16.70 25.45
CA ASN A 84 12.49 17.67 25.08
C ASN A 84 13.81 17.49 25.86
N ASP A 85 13.88 16.53 26.78
CA ASP A 85 15.10 16.32 27.56
C ASP A 85 16.18 15.65 26.70
N PRO A 86 17.46 16.03 26.87
CA PRO A 86 18.56 15.40 26.17
C PRO A 86 18.70 13.94 26.62
N LEU A 87 18.99 13.06 25.66
CA LEU A 87 19.20 11.65 25.92
C LEU A 87 20.66 11.34 26.22
N THR A 88 20.91 10.51 27.23
CA THR A 88 22.27 10.07 27.58
C THR A 88 22.82 9.08 26.55
N SER A 89 24.14 9.00 26.42
CA SER A 89 24.82 8.02 25.56
C SER A 89 24.39 6.59 25.86
N GLY A 90 24.24 6.22 27.13
CA GLY A 90 23.77 4.90 27.52
C GLY A 90 22.37 4.59 27.00
N ALA A 91 21.43 5.53 27.10
CA ALA A 91 20.08 5.34 26.60
C ALA A 91 20.00 5.33 25.07
N ALA A 92 20.77 6.19 24.39
CA ALA A 92 20.85 6.18 22.93
C ALA A 92 21.33 4.82 22.39
N LEU A 93 22.40 4.28 22.98
CA LEU A 93 22.96 2.98 22.61
C LEU A 93 21.92 1.86 22.75
N VAL A 94 21.24 1.78 23.90
CA VAL A 94 20.23 0.74 24.14
C VAL A 94 19.08 0.85 23.15
N MET A 95 18.54 2.05 22.94
CA MET A 95 17.37 2.23 22.09
C MET A 95 17.66 1.90 20.63
N VAL A 96 18.75 2.43 20.07
CA VAL A 96 19.10 2.23 18.65
C VAL A 96 19.53 0.80 18.37
N LEU A 97 20.39 0.21 19.21
CA LEU A 97 20.89 -1.14 18.96
C LEU A 97 19.81 -2.21 19.10
N LYS A 98 18.89 -2.04 20.05
CA LYS A 98 17.75 -2.96 20.18
C LYS A 98 16.83 -2.88 18.96
N ALA A 99 16.53 -1.68 18.49
CA ALA A 99 15.76 -1.47 17.25
C ALA A 99 16.47 -2.08 16.03
N ALA A 100 17.80 -2.00 15.99
CA ALA A 100 18.61 -2.65 14.94
C ALA A 100 18.85 -4.16 15.18
N GLY A 101 18.11 -4.80 16.09
CA GLY A 101 18.12 -6.25 16.24
C GLY A 101 19.18 -6.85 17.17
N SER A 102 19.87 -6.05 18.00
CA SER A 102 20.88 -6.60 18.93
C SER A 102 20.30 -7.54 19.99
N GLY A 103 18.99 -7.48 20.23
CA GLY A 103 18.35 -8.09 21.39
C GLY A 103 18.83 -7.49 22.71
N ASP A 104 18.54 -8.18 23.81
CA ASP A 104 18.95 -7.74 25.15
C ASP A 104 20.41 -8.11 25.46
N LEU A 105 21.24 -7.08 25.66
CA LEU A 105 22.63 -7.23 26.08
C LEU A 105 22.78 -7.01 27.59
N ALA A 106 23.44 -7.94 28.27
CA ALA A 106 23.72 -7.83 29.70
C ALA A 106 24.81 -6.79 29.98
N ALA A 107 24.66 -6.04 31.07
CA ALA A 107 25.69 -5.11 31.54
C ALA A 107 27.01 -5.84 31.80
N THR A 108 28.11 -5.28 31.30
CA THR A 108 29.49 -5.77 31.44
C THR A 108 30.26 -5.03 32.53
N GLY A 109 29.76 -3.88 32.99
CA GLY A 109 30.28 -3.08 34.09
C GLY A 109 29.17 -2.49 34.98
N ASP A 110 29.53 -1.49 35.79
CA ASP A 110 28.63 -0.89 36.79
C ASP A 110 27.45 -0.12 36.16
N HIS A 111 27.64 0.44 34.97
CA HIS A 111 26.59 1.14 34.24
C HIS A 111 25.69 0.15 33.49
N TRP A 112 24.38 0.32 33.56
CA TRP A 112 23.38 -0.60 33.00
C TRP A 112 23.48 -0.75 31.47
N ALA A 113 23.91 0.29 30.76
CA ALA A 113 24.12 0.27 29.31
C ALA A 113 25.51 -0.23 28.87
N SER A 114 26.39 -0.62 29.79
CA SER A 114 27.79 -0.98 29.48
C SER A 114 27.93 -2.09 28.44
N GLY A 115 27.05 -3.09 28.47
CA GLY A 115 27.07 -4.18 27.48
C GLY A 115 26.75 -3.70 26.05
N TYR A 116 25.90 -2.69 25.91
CA TYR A 116 25.59 -2.07 24.61
C TYR A 116 26.75 -1.21 24.11
N ALA A 117 27.44 -0.51 25.02
CA ALA A 117 28.64 0.25 24.68
C ALA A 117 29.76 -0.67 24.17
N ASP A 118 30.05 -1.75 24.90
CA ASP A 118 31.05 -2.74 24.50
C ASP A 118 30.68 -3.39 23.15
N TYR A 119 29.39 -3.69 22.95
CA TYR A 119 28.91 -4.22 21.68
C TYR A 119 29.14 -3.25 20.51
N ALA A 120 28.73 -1.99 20.65
CA ALA A 120 28.93 -0.96 19.64
C ALA A 120 30.42 -0.82 19.25
N VAL A 121 31.31 -0.85 20.25
CA VAL A 121 32.76 -0.81 20.02
C VAL A 121 33.25 -2.08 19.31
N SER A 122 32.79 -3.25 19.74
CA SER A 122 33.20 -4.53 19.16
C SER A 122 32.82 -4.70 17.70
N GLN A 123 31.67 -4.15 17.30
CA GLN A 123 31.19 -4.16 15.91
C GLN A 123 31.80 -3.03 15.07
N GLY A 124 32.54 -2.10 15.69
CA GLY A 124 33.08 -0.92 15.00
C GLY A 124 32.04 0.15 14.69
N TYR A 125 30.89 0.14 15.36
CA TYR A 125 29.82 1.12 15.14
C TYR A 125 30.19 2.48 15.71
N LEU A 126 30.79 2.53 16.90
CA LEU A 126 31.34 3.74 17.50
C LEU A 126 32.59 3.38 18.31
N THR A 127 33.51 4.32 18.49
CA THR A 127 34.65 4.17 19.40
C THR A 127 34.27 4.50 20.84
N GLN A 128 35.07 4.02 21.80
CA GLN A 128 34.89 4.37 23.23
C GLN A 128 34.97 5.90 23.46
N GLU A 129 35.81 6.60 22.72
CA GLU A 129 35.95 8.06 22.81
C GLU A 129 34.70 8.78 22.32
N GLN A 130 34.10 8.31 21.22
CA GLN A 130 32.83 8.85 20.70
C GLN A 130 31.68 8.58 21.67
N ILE A 131 31.61 7.41 22.28
CA ILE A 131 30.55 7.06 23.25
C ILE A 131 30.66 7.95 24.51
N GLY A 132 31.87 8.17 25.00
CA GLY A 132 32.13 8.99 26.16
C GLY A 132 31.54 8.41 27.47
N ASP A 133 31.14 9.31 28.36
CA ASP A 133 30.46 8.96 29.60
C ASP A 133 28.98 8.62 29.30
N LEU A 134 28.54 7.44 29.75
CA LEU A 134 27.21 6.89 29.45
C LEU A 134 26.07 7.70 30.07
N ASP A 135 26.35 8.53 31.07
CA ASP A 135 25.38 9.44 31.69
C ASP A 135 25.40 10.86 31.07
N GLN A 136 26.33 11.15 30.16
CA GLN A 136 26.36 12.43 29.44
C GLN A 136 25.51 12.39 28.16
N PRO A 137 25.00 13.54 27.70
CA PRO A 137 24.27 13.62 26.44
C PRO A 137 25.09 13.17 25.23
N MET A 138 24.46 12.42 24.31
CA MET A 138 25.08 12.04 23.04
C MET A 138 24.75 13.04 21.93
N ALA A 139 25.74 13.39 21.12
CA ALA A 139 25.55 14.20 19.92
C ALA A 139 24.70 13.48 18.87
N ARG A 140 23.81 14.21 18.20
CA ARG A 140 22.88 13.68 17.18
C ARG A 140 23.60 12.93 16.06
N VAL A 141 24.75 13.42 15.61
CA VAL A 141 25.52 12.77 14.54
C VAL A 141 25.99 11.37 14.94
N LEU A 142 26.33 11.15 16.21
CA LEU A 142 26.77 9.85 16.70
C LEU A 142 25.61 8.85 16.79
N VAL A 143 24.40 9.32 17.10
CA VAL A 143 23.19 8.50 17.07
C VAL A 143 22.87 8.06 15.64
N ALA A 144 22.97 8.97 14.68
CA ALA A 144 22.78 8.66 13.27
C ALA A 144 23.85 7.68 12.76
N GLU A 145 25.14 7.91 13.05
CA GLU A 145 26.20 6.98 12.66
C GLU A 145 26.03 5.59 13.29
N LEU A 146 25.60 5.52 14.56
CA LEU A 146 25.27 4.27 15.23
C LEU A 146 24.13 3.54 14.50
N ALA A 147 23.05 4.25 14.16
CA ALA A 147 21.90 3.69 13.45
C ALA A 147 22.30 3.14 12.06
N ALA A 148 23.01 3.94 11.26
CA ALA A 148 23.44 3.52 9.92
C ALA A 148 24.32 2.27 9.97
N ARG A 149 25.34 2.27 10.83
CA ARG A 149 26.26 1.13 10.94
C ARG A 149 25.58 -0.11 11.54
N ALA A 150 24.68 0.07 12.50
CA ALA A 150 23.93 -1.04 13.08
C ALA A 150 22.96 -1.70 12.08
N LEU A 151 22.43 -0.92 11.12
CA LEU A 151 21.63 -1.42 10.01
C LEU A 151 22.46 -1.96 8.83
N GLY A 152 23.79 -1.83 8.86
CA GLY A 152 24.66 -2.21 7.74
C GLY A 152 24.54 -1.28 6.53
N VAL A 153 24.08 -0.04 6.72
CA VAL A 153 23.95 0.97 5.68
C VAL A 153 25.32 1.56 5.37
N GLU A 154 25.72 1.53 4.10
CA GLU A 154 26.95 2.15 3.61
C GLU A 154 26.77 3.67 3.41
N PRO A 155 27.83 4.49 3.54
CA PRO A 155 27.72 5.92 3.36
C PRO A 155 27.41 6.28 1.89
N SER A 156 26.41 7.14 1.69
CA SER A 156 26.07 7.67 0.37
C SER A 156 27.16 8.64 -0.12
N SER A 157 27.40 8.62 -1.44
CA SER A 157 28.27 9.58 -2.12
C SER A 157 27.50 10.74 -2.76
N GLU A 158 26.18 10.77 -2.59
CA GLU A 158 25.33 11.82 -3.11
C GLU A 158 25.51 13.13 -2.33
N ARG A 159 24.97 14.22 -2.87
CA ARG A 159 25.03 15.52 -2.22
C ARG A 159 24.20 15.48 -0.93
N SER A 160 24.83 15.89 0.18
CA SER A 160 24.12 16.03 1.47
C SER A 160 22.88 16.93 1.35
N PRO A 161 21.72 16.50 1.88
CA PRO A 161 20.53 17.33 1.99
C PRO A 161 20.67 18.39 3.09
N PHE A 162 21.63 18.22 4.02
CA PHE A 162 21.82 19.10 5.17
C PHE A 162 22.86 20.18 4.85
N SER A 163 22.53 21.45 5.11
CA SER A 163 23.44 22.56 4.81
C SER A 163 24.56 22.75 5.84
N ASP A 164 24.40 22.20 7.04
CA ASP A 164 25.32 22.33 8.18
C ASP A 164 26.25 21.13 8.38
N VAL A 165 26.06 20.03 7.63
CA VAL A 165 26.89 18.83 7.72
C VAL A 165 27.00 18.07 6.39
N ASP A 166 28.22 17.65 6.07
CA ASP A 166 28.51 16.76 4.93
C ASP A 166 28.99 15.40 5.48
N ASN A 167 28.06 14.45 5.62
CA ASN A 167 28.31 13.12 6.17
C ASN A 167 27.50 12.07 5.40
N GLY A 168 28.19 11.17 4.68
CA GLY A 168 27.54 10.18 3.82
C GLY A 168 26.61 9.20 4.56
N TYR A 169 26.83 8.93 5.85
CA TYR A 169 25.88 8.11 6.62
C TYR A 169 24.57 8.87 6.89
N LEU A 170 24.65 10.17 7.18
CA LEU A 170 23.45 11.00 7.33
C LEU A 170 22.69 11.09 6.00
N THR A 171 23.40 11.26 4.89
CA THR A 171 22.79 11.26 3.55
C THR A 171 22.09 9.93 3.26
N ALA A 172 22.74 8.79 3.52
CA ALA A 172 22.12 7.47 3.33
C ALA A 172 20.90 7.25 4.24
N LEU A 173 20.96 7.67 5.51
CA LEU A 173 19.81 7.59 6.41
C LEU A 173 18.65 8.52 6.00
N TYR A 174 18.96 9.65 5.34
CA TYR A 174 17.95 10.53 4.77
C TYR A 174 17.27 9.89 3.55
N GLU A 175 18.04 9.24 2.68
CA GLU A 175 17.54 8.48 1.53
C GLU A 175 16.61 7.33 1.97
N LEU A 176 16.91 6.70 3.12
CA LEU A 176 16.11 5.63 3.73
C LEU A 176 14.96 6.13 4.64
N GLY A 177 14.84 7.44 4.85
CA GLY A 177 13.79 8.01 5.69
C GLY A 177 13.90 7.78 7.17
N ILE A 178 15.10 7.43 7.61
CA ILE A 178 15.39 7.28 9.04
C ILE A 178 15.58 8.66 9.67
N ILE A 179 16.13 9.63 8.92
CA ILE A 179 16.31 11.01 9.37
C ILE A 179 15.82 12.00 8.32
N THR A 180 15.32 13.17 8.73
CA THR A 180 14.80 14.20 7.82
C THR A 180 15.44 15.57 8.02
N GLY A 181 16.04 15.86 9.17
CA GLY A 181 16.56 17.18 9.53
C GLY A 181 15.49 18.13 10.07
N SER A 182 15.86 19.40 10.21
CA SER A 182 15.02 20.53 10.62
C SER A 182 15.20 21.68 9.64
N GLU A 183 14.22 22.57 9.54
CA GLU A 183 14.30 23.74 8.64
C GLU A 183 14.77 24.95 9.44
N GLU A 184 15.89 25.55 9.01
CA GLU A 184 16.39 26.83 9.53
C GLU A 184 16.67 27.76 8.35
N ASP A 185 16.05 28.95 8.37
CA ASP A 185 16.20 29.99 7.33
C ASP A 185 15.94 29.51 5.88
N GLY A 186 15.11 28.46 5.72
CA GLY A 186 14.75 27.88 4.42
C GLY A 186 15.77 26.88 3.87
N GLU A 187 16.72 26.45 4.71
CA GLU A 187 17.60 25.32 4.46
C GLU A 187 17.32 24.18 5.44
N THR A 188 17.46 22.94 4.96
CA THR A 188 17.42 21.77 5.82
C THR A 188 18.75 21.62 6.55
N VAL A 189 18.73 21.57 7.88
CA VAL A 189 19.88 21.40 8.78
C VAL A 189 19.71 20.16 9.66
N PHE A 190 20.81 19.58 10.13
CA PHE A 190 20.79 18.39 11.00
C PHE A 190 21.15 18.70 12.46
N LEU A 191 21.93 19.74 12.71
CA LEU A 191 22.49 20.15 13.99
C LEU A 191 23.39 19.06 14.63
N PRO A 192 24.48 18.65 13.95
CA PRO A 192 25.21 17.40 14.27
C PRO A 192 25.76 17.32 15.70
N ASP A 193 26.20 18.44 16.25
CA ASP A 193 26.85 18.51 17.58
C ASP A 193 25.85 18.70 18.73
N GLN A 194 24.57 18.98 18.44
CA GLN A 194 23.57 19.16 19.49
C GLN A 194 23.19 17.81 20.12
N PRO A 195 22.82 17.78 21.40
CA PRO A 195 22.22 16.60 22.01
C PRO A 195 20.95 16.17 21.29
N ILE A 196 20.71 14.86 21.16
CA ILE A 196 19.42 14.37 20.70
C ILE A 196 18.39 14.42 21.85
N THR A 197 17.16 14.81 21.55
CA THR A 197 16.05 14.74 22.52
C THR A 197 15.36 13.37 22.52
N ARG A 198 14.58 13.11 23.57
CA ARG A 198 13.79 11.87 23.73
C ARG A 198 12.70 11.72 22.65
N ALA A 199 12.09 12.81 22.22
CA ALA A 199 11.13 12.82 21.11
C ALA A 199 11.80 12.45 19.79
N GLU A 200 12.92 13.08 19.46
CA GLU A 200 13.62 12.88 18.19
C GLU A 200 14.17 11.46 18.06
N ILE A 201 14.75 10.91 19.14
CA ILE A 201 15.22 9.53 19.08
C ILE A 201 14.06 8.54 18.97
N SER A 202 12.85 8.88 19.43
CA SER A 202 11.70 7.97 19.30
C SER A 202 11.31 7.78 17.84
N VAL A 203 11.41 8.83 17.02
CA VAL A 203 11.22 8.71 15.58
C VAL A 203 12.34 7.88 14.96
N ILE A 204 13.61 8.18 15.27
CA ILE A 204 14.74 7.41 14.72
C ILE A 204 14.64 5.93 15.10
N VAL A 205 14.33 5.61 16.35
CA VAL A 205 14.21 4.23 16.84
C VAL A 205 13.08 3.49 16.15
N TRP A 206 11.94 4.14 15.94
CA TRP A 206 10.86 3.57 15.14
C TRP A 206 11.32 3.28 13.72
N GLN A 207 12.00 4.22 13.07
CA GLN A 207 12.48 4.04 11.70
C GLN A 207 13.57 2.98 11.60
N VAL A 208 14.46 2.89 12.58
CA VAL A 208 15.50 1.85 12.65
C VAL A 208 14.86 0.48 12.85
N ASP A 209 13.89 0.33 13.77
CA ASP A 209 13.15 -0.92 13.97
C ASP A 209 12.44 -1.35 12.69
N ARG A 210 11.81 -0.38 12.01
CA ARG A 210 11.12 -0.59 10.75
C ARG A 210 12.06 -1.04 9.64
N VAL A 211 13.16 -0.34 9.39
CA VAL A 211 14.15 -0.71 8.35
C VAL A 211 14.85 -2.02 8.71
N HIS A 212 15.14 -2.27 9.99
CA HIS A 212 15.68 -3.55 10.45
C HIS A 212 14.71 -4.71 10.17
N THR A 213 13.41 -4.49 10.43
CA THR A 213 12.38 -5.53 10.30
C THR A 213 12.00 -5.79 8.84
N TYR A 214 11.79 -4.74 8.06
CA TYR A 214 11.18 -4.83 6.72
C TYR A 214 12.18 -4.60 5.56
N GLY A 215 13.37 -4.08 5.83
CA GLY A 215 14.39 -3.85 4.79
C GLY A 215 14.02 -2.73 3.82
N GLU A 216 13.95 -3.07 2.52
CA GLU A 216 13.68 -2.14 1.41
C GLU A 216 12.27 -1.53 1.50
N GLN A 217 12.05 -0.44 0.77
CA GLN A 217 10.77 0.25 0.71
C GLN A 217 10.29 0.36 -0.73
N ILE A 218 8.99 0.55 -0.89
CA ILE A 218 8.42 0.84 -2.19
C ILE A 218 8.47 2.36 -2.38
N LEU A 219 9.29 2.82 -3.33
CA LEU A 219 9.29 4.21 -3.79
C LEU A 219 8.21 4.39 -4.86
N PHE A 220 7.14 5.11 -4.53
CA PHE A 220 6.04 5.39 -5.44
C PHE A 220 5.61 6.86 -5.36
N GLN A 221 5.59 7.54 -6.52
CA GLN A 221 5.23 8.96 -6.64
C GLN A 221 6.02 9.89 -5.68
N GLY A 222 7.30 9.59 -5.47
CA GLY A 222 8.19 10.35 -4.59
C GLY A 222 8.02 10.05 -3.10
N ALA A 223 7.08 9.16 -2.74
CA ALA A 223 6.80 8.71 -1.39
C ALA A 223 7.29 7.29 -1.16
N TYR A 224 7.79 7.01 0.04
CA TYR A 224 8.17 5.66 0.44
C TYR A 224 7.05 5.00 1.26
N TYR A 225 6.74 3.76 0.92
CA TYR A 225 5.71 2.92 1.56
C TYR A 225 6.34 1.70 2.22
N ASP A 226 5.67 1.18 3.25
CA ASP A 226 6.03 -0.08 3.89
C ASP A 226 5.68 -1.27 2.99
N ILE A 227 6.53 -2.29 3.03
CA ILE A 227 6.26 -3.58 2.38
C ILE A 227 5.30 -4.39 3.27
N LEU A 228 4.24 -4.93 2.68
CA LEU A 228 3.33 -5.88 3.29
C LEU A 228 3.98 -7.28 3.20
N GLU A 229 4.56 -7.76 4.30
CA GLU A 229 5.43 -8.94 4.37
C GLU A 229 4.80 -10.22 3.78
N ASP A 230 3.50 -10.42 4.02
CA ASP A 230 2.78 -11.62 3.59
C ASP A 230 2.18 -11.51 2.18
N VAL A 231 2.32 -10.36 1.51
CA VAL A 231 1.77 -10.13 0.17
C VAL A 231 2.81 -10.55 -0.87
N PRO A 232 2.47 -11.50 -1.78
CA PRO A 232 3.39 -11.91 -2.83
C PRO A 232 3.86 -10.72 -3.69
N VAL A 233 5.13 -10.77 -4.09
CA VAL A 233 5.78 -9.75 -4.93
C VAL A 233 5.58 -10.11 -6.40
N ASN A 234 5.41 -9.09 -7.25
CA ASN A 234 5.37 -9.25 -8.70
C ASN A 234 6.66 -9.89 -9.20
N THR A 235 6.53 -10.99 -9.95
CA THR A 235 7.66 -11.74 -10.50
C THR A 235 7.79 -11.68 -12.01
N TYR A 236 6.91 -10.94 -12.70
CA TYR A 236 6.95 -10.83 -14.17
C TYR A 236 8.26 -10.18 -14.64
N ASP A 237 8.92 -10.81 -15.61
CA ASP A 237 10.14 -10.29 -16.21
C ASP A 237 9.79 -9.17 -17.21
N PRO A 238 10.27 -7.92 -17.01
CA PRO A 238 10.06 -6.83 -17.97
C PRO A 238 10.52 -7.19 -19.40
N GLU A 239 11.52 -8.05 -19.57
CA GLU A 239 11.99 -8.49 -20.90
C GLU A 239 11.01 -9.46 -21.60
N GLY A 240 10.08 -10.06 -20.84
CA GLY A 240 9.02 -10.92 -21.38
C GLY A 240 7.89 -10.15 -22.06
N PHE A 241 7.77 -8.83 -21.81
CA PHE A 241 6.74 -7.99 -22.41
C PHE A 241 7.17 -7.47 -23.79
N SER A 242 6.26 -7.58 -24.77
CA SER A 242 6.47 -7.05 -26.12
C SER A 242 5.14 -6.67 -26.78
N LYS A 243 5.19 -6.01 -27.94
CA LYS A 243 4.00 -5.70 -28.74
C LYS A 243 3.91 -6.60 -29.96
N ASP A 244 2.72 -7.11 -30.24
CA ASP A 244 2.44 -7.86 -31.47
C ASP A 244 2.38 -6.95 -32.70
N GLU A 245 2.10 -7.54 -33.87
CA GLU A 245 2.02 -6.80 -35.15
C GLU A 245 0.89 -5.75 -35.21
N ASN A 246 -0.12 -5.89 -34.34
CA ASN A 246 -1.24 -4.97 -34.21
C ASN A 246 -1.01 -3.92 -33.10
N GLY A 247 0.12 -4.01 -32.39
CA GLY A 247 0.49 -3.09 -31.32
C GLY A 247 -0.09 -3.46 -29.94
N TYR A 248 -0.70 -4.64 -29.78
CA TYR A 248 -1.19 -5.13 -28.50
C TYR A 248 -0.04 -5.68 -27.66
N ILE A 249 -0.05 -5.42 -26.36
CA ILE A 249 0.95 -6.01 -25.46
C ILE A 249 0.71 -7.52 -25.36
N THR A 250 1.81 -8.27 -25.34
CA THR A 250 1.87 -9.72 -25.13
C THR A 250 2.96 -9.99 -24.08
N TYR A 251 2.88 -11.14 -23.42
CA TYR A 251 3.87 -11.57 -22.45
C TYR A 251 4.28 -13.02 -22.75
N THR A 252 5.57 -13.34 -22.60
CA THR A 252 6.10 -14.68 -22.81
C THR A 252 7.11 -15.02 -21.74
N GLU A 253 6.79 -16.05 -20.95
CA GLU A 253 7.67 -16.62 -19.93
C GLU A 253 7.35 -18.11 -19.79
N ASP A 254 8.36 -18.93 -19.48
CA ASP A 254 8.19 -20.36 -19.27
C ASP A 254 7.24 -20.61 -18.08
N GLY A 255 6.13 -21.32 -18.33
CA GLY A 255 5.17 -21.68 -17.28
C GLY A 255 4.06 -20.64 -17.04
N VAL A 256 4.07 -19.54 -17.79
CA VAL A 256 3.01 -18.53 -17.77
C VAL A 256 2.19 -18.59 -19.05
N TYR A 257 0.88 -18.76 -18.91
CA TYR A 257 -0.07 -18.64 -20.00
C TYR A 257 -0.82 -17.32 -19.90
N VAL A 258 -1.06 -16.66 -21.04
CA VAL A 258 -1.61 -15.30 -21.06
C VAL A 258 -2.76 -15.23 -22.06
N THR A 259 -3.88 -14.68 -21.63
CA THR A 259 -5.00 -14.32 -22.50
C THR A 259 -5.14 -12.82 -22.61
N LYS A 260 -5.72 -12.36 -23.71
CA LYS A 260 -5.92 -10.94 -24.02
C LYS A 260 -7.41 -10.62 -24.06
N GLY A 261 -7.80 -9.54 -23.39
CA GLY A 261 -9.21 -9.16 -23.28
C GLY A 261 -9.45 -7.66 -23.40
N VAL A 262 -10.73 -7.32 -23.55
CA VAL A 262 -11.24 -5.95 -23.44
C VAL A 262 -12.10 -5.82 -22.19
N ASP A 263 -12.20 -4.62 -21.63
CA ASP A 263 -13.28 -4.30 -20.71
C ASP A 263 -14.17 -3.18 -21.26
N VAL A 264 -15.50 -3.36 -21.11
CA VAL A 264 -16.49 -2.57 -21.83
C VAL A 264 -17.73 -2.28 -20.99
N SER A 265 -18.41 -1.20 -21.38
CA SER A 265 -19.64 -0.72 -20.76
C SER A 265 -20.53 -0.05 -21.81
N VAL A 266 -21.53 0.73 -21.38
CA VAL A 266 -22.30 1.63 -22.25
C VAL A 266 -21.41 2.56 -23.09
N HIS A 267 -20.20 2.91 -22.63
CA HIS A 267 -19.34 3.91 -23.28
C HIS A 267 -18.82 3.48 -24.65
N GLN A 268 -18.71 2.17 -24.90
CA GLN A 268 -18.29 1.61 -26.19
C GLN A 268 -19.45 1.51 -27.20
N GLY A 269 -20.69 1.75 -26.77
CA GLY A 269 -21.88 1.70 -27.63
C GLY A 269 -22.14 0.31 -28.18
N THR A 270 -22.54 0.23 -29.45
CA THR A 270 -22.78 -1.06 -30.14
C THR A 270 -21.46 -1.65 -30.62
N ILE A 271 -21.19 -2.89 -30.22
CA ILE A 271 -19.97 -3.64 -30.53
C ILE A 271 -20.28 -4.77 -31.53
N ASP A 272 -19.42 -4.93 -32.53
CA ASP A 272 -19.38 -6.14 -33.37
C ASP A 272 -18.44 -7.16 -32.73
N TRP A 273 -19.01 -8.04 -31.91
CA TRP A 273 -18.25 -9.00 -31.11
C TRP A 273 -17.54 -10.07 -31.93
N GLN A 274 -18.05 -10.41 -33.12
CA GLN A 274 -17.36 -11.35 -34.00
C GLN A 274 -16.05 -10.73 -34.50
N GLN A 275 -16.03 -9.43 -34.83
CA GLN A 275 -14.79 -8.75 -35.20
C GLN A 275 -13.79 -8.66 -34.03
N VAL A 276 -14.28 -8.58 -32.79
CA VAL A 276 -13.42 -8.60 -31.59
C VAL A 276 -12.76 -9.98 -31.44
N ALA A 277 -13.55 -11.06 -31.54
CA ALA A 277 -13.03 -12.43 -31.51
C ALA A 277 -12.07 -12.72 -32.68
N ASP A 278 -12.42 -12.29 -33.90
CA ASP A 278 -11.58 -12.44 -35.10
C ASP A 278 -10.25 -11.65 -34.98
N ALA A 279 -10.20 -10.61 -34.13
CA ALA A 279 -8.98 -9.87 -33.81
C ALA A 279 -8.09 -10.57 -32.77
N GLY A 280 -8.46 -11.77 -32.33
CA GLY A 280 -7.68 -12.60 -31.40
C GLY A 280 -7.76 -12.11 -29.96
N PHE A 281 -8.93 -11.62 -29.54
CA PHE A 281 -9.25 -11.41 -28.13
C PHE A 281 -9.94 -12.67 -27.60
N ASP A 282 -9.62 -13.05 -26.36
CA ASP A 282 -10.05 -14.30 -25.74
C ASP A 282 -11.21 -14.07 -24.75
N PHE A 283 -11.25 -12.91 -24.10
CA PHE A 283 -12.25 -12.59 -23.08
C PHE A 283 -12.76 -11.15 -23.11
N ALA A 284 -13.90 -10.93 -22.46
CA ALA A 284 -14.47 -9.61 -22.20
C ALA A 284 -14.88 -9.45 -20.72
N MET A 285 -14.44 -8.38 -20.08
CA MET A 285 -14.97 -7.94 -18.77
C MET A 285 -16.07 -6.92 -19.00
N ILE A 286 -17.30 -7.21 -18.59
CA ILE A 286 -18.48 -6.42 -18.97
C ILE A 286 -19.09 -5.74 -17.75
N ARG A 287 -19.30 -4.42 -17.81
CA ARG A 287 -19.98 -3.70 -16.75
C ARG A 287 -21.43 -4.15 -16.67
N VAL A 288 -21.84 -4.69 -15.53
CA VAL A 288 -23.25 -5.04 -15.30
C VAL A 288 -24.05 -3.88 -14.72
N GLY A 289 -23.39 -3.02 -13.97
CA GLY A 289 -24.01 -1.88 -13.34
C GLY A 289 -23.03 -1.03 -12.54
N TYR A 290 -23.59 -0.03 -11.88
CA TYR A 290 -22.84 0.88 -11.05
C TYR A 290 -23.71 1.46 -9.95
N ARG A 291 -23.08 1.86 -8.85
CA ARG A 291 -23.74 2.68 -7.83
C ARG A 291 -23.54 4.16 -8.17
N GLY A 292 -24.65 4.89 -8.29
CA GLY A 292 -24.63 6.31 -8.67
C GLY A 292 -24.19 7.26 -7.55
N TYR A 293 -24.08 8.54 -7.89
CA TYR A 293 -23.65 9.62 -6.99
C TYR A 293 -24.74 10.11 -6.03
N GLY A 294 -24.35 11.05 -5.16
CA GLY A 294 -25.23 11.66 -4.17
C GLY A 294 -25.44 10.80 -2.93
N THR A 295 -26.16 11.33 -1.94
CA THR A 295 -26.33 10.68 -0.64
C THR A 295 -27.06 9.34 -0.72
N GLU A 296 -27.95 9.17 -1.70
CA GLU A 296 -28.76 7.97 -1.86
C GLU A 296 -27.97 6.79 -2.44
N GLY A 297 -26.94 7.05 -3.25
CA GLY A 297 -26.14 5.98 -3.87
C GLY A 297 -26.98 4.95 -4.60
N ASN A 298 -27.90 5.39 -5.48
CA ASN A 298 -28.83 4.48 -6.13
C ASN A 298 -28.09 3.54 -7.11
N MET A 299 -28.35 2.24 -7.03
CA MET A 299 -27.83 1.25 -7.98
C MET A 299 -28.51 1.40 -9.34
N ARG A 300 -27.72 1.28 -10.40
CA ARG A 300 -28.16 1.36 -11.81
C ARG A 300 -27.54 0.23 -12.60
N GLY A 301 -28.29 -0.30 -13.56
CA GLY A 301 -27.76 -1.24 -14.55
C GLY A 301 -27.05 -0.49 -15.67
N ASP A 302 -26.02 -1.11 -16.23
CA ASP A 302 -25.43 -0.64 -17.48
C ASP A 302 -26.40 -0.94 -18.64
N THR A 303 -26.73 0.08 -19.44
CA THR A 303 -27.75 -0.07 -20.49
C THR A 303 -27.30 -0.93 -21.66
N GLN A 304 -26.00 -1.20 -21.79
CA GLN A 304 -25.45 -2.11 -22.79
C GLN A 304 -25.13 -3.50 -22.23
N PHE A 305 -25.27 -3.75 -20.91
CA PHE A 305 -24.94 -5.03 -20.29
C PHE A 305 -25.50 -6.23 -21.06
N LEU A 306 -26.82 -6.27 -21.30
CA LEU A 306 -27.49 -7.39 -21.98
C LEU A 306 -26.99 -7.61 -23.41
N ASN A 307 -26.74 -6.53 -24.16
CA ASN A 307 -26.22 -6.60 -25.52
C ASN A 307 -24.76 -7.10 -25.53
N ASN A 308 -23.97 -6.65 -24.57
CA ASN A 308 -22.56 -6.97 -24.46
C ASN A 308 -22.37 -8.42 -24.01
N VAL A 309 -23.05 -8.85 -22.94
CA VAL A 309 -22.93 -10.22 -22.40
C VAL A 309 -23.38 -11.25 -23.43
N GLN A 310 -24.53 -11.04 -24.08
CA GLN A 310 -25.01 -11.98 -25.10
C GLN A 310 -24.11 -11.97 -26.33
N GLY A 311 -23.69 -10.80 -26.81
CA GLY A 311 -22.86 -10.69 -28.01
C GLY A 311 -21.47 -11.29 -27.84
N ALA A 312 -20.84 -11.11 -26.69
CA ALA A 312 -19.54 -11.71 -26.38
C ALA A 312 -19.64 -13.24 -26.28
N LEU A 313 -20.66 -13.76 -25.59
CA LEU A 313 -20.91 -15.21 -25.50
C LEU A 313 -21.21 -15.83 -26.87
N ASP A 314 -22.03 -15.18 -27.70
CA ASP A 314 -22.37 -15.65 -29.04
C ASP A 314 -21.14 -15.68 -29.96
N ALA A 315 -20.16 -14.79 -29.74
CA ALA A 315 -18.89 -14.75 -30.46
C ALA A 315 -17.85 -15.77 -29.90
N GLY A 316 -18.18 -16.49 -28.82
CA GLY A 316 -17.33 -17.50 -28.21
C GLY A 316 -16.23 -16.95 -27.30
N LEU A 317 -16.35 -15.70 -26.85
CA LEU A 317 -15.45 -15.13 -25.85
C LEU A 317 -15.79 -15.63 -24.45
N ASP A 318 -14.78 -15.80 -23.61
CA ASP A 318 -15.01 -15.91 -22.18
C ASP A 318 -15.51 -14.58 -21.61
N VAL A 319 -16.45 -14.64 -20.66
CA VAL A 319 -17.08 -13.44 -20.11
C VAL A 319 -16.92 -13.36 -18.60
N GLY A 320 -16.34 -12.25 -18.16
CA GLY A 320 -16.29 -11.80 -16.78
C GLY A 320 -17.10 -10.53 -16.60
N ILE A 321 -17.35 -10.16 -15.36
CA ILE A 321 -18.28 -9.08 -15.01
C ILE A 321 -17.60 -8.13 -14.06
N TYR A 322 -17.88 -6.83 -14.16
CA TYR A 322 -17.49 -5.88 -13.12
C TYR A 322 -18.65 -4.98 -12.72
N TYR A 323 -18.62 -4.55 -11.46
CA TYR A 323 -19.57 -3.59 -10.92
C TYR A 323 -18.82 -2.36 -10.42
N PHE A 324 -19.09 -1.20 -11.04
CA PHE A 324 -18.48 0.06 -10.64
C PHE A 324 -19.10 0.55 -9.32
N SER A 325 -18.38 0.32 -8.24
CA SER A 325 -18.80 0.56 -6.87
C SER A 325 -18.64 2.04 -6.49
N GLN A 326 -19.65 2.52 -5.77
CA GLN A 326 -19.58 3.74 -4.98
C GLN A 326 -19.98 3.43 -3.53
N ALA A 327 -19.80 2.18 -3.10
CA ALA A 327 -20.12 1.74 -1.74
C ALA A 327 -19.25 2.49 -0.72
N ILE A 328 -19.87 2.93 0.36
CA ILE A 328 -19.17 3.53 1.51
C ILE A 328 -19.45 2.77 2.82
N THR A 329 -20.17 1.65 2.72
CA THR A 329 -20.42 0.73 3.83
C THR A 329 -20.38 -0.72 3.35
N VAL A 330 -20.08 -1.64 4.26
CA VAL A 330 -20.12 -3.09 3.99
C VAL A 330 -21.48 -3.54 3.47
N GLU A 331 -22.58 -3.00 4.01
CA GLU A 331 -23.93 -3.35 3.57
C GLU A 331 -24.19 -2.93 2.11
N GLU A 332 -23.68 -1.77 1.70
CA GLU A 332 -23.79 -1.33 0.31
C GLU A 332 -23.01 -2.23 -0.65
N ALA A 333 -21.82 -2.70 -0.26
CA ALA A 333 -21.05 -3.65 -1.06
C ALA A 333 -21.79 -4.99 -1.22
N ARG A 334 -22.47 -5.48 -0.17
CA ARG A 334 -23.33 -6.68 -0.26
C ARG A 334 -24.54 -6.50 -1.17
N GLN A 335 -25.16 -5.31 -1.15
CA GLN A 335 -26.26 -4.99 -2.07
C GLN A 335 -25.79 -4.98 -3.53
N GLU A 336 -24.59 -4.47 -3.79
CA GLU A 336 -23.99 -4.49 -5.12
C GLU A 336 -23.73 -5.93 -5.57
N ALA A 337 -23.13 -6.78 -4.72
CA ALA A 337 -22.94 -8.19 -5.03
C ALA A 337 -24.27 -8.91 -5.31
N ALA A 338 -25.30 -8.69 -4.48
CA ALA A 338 -26.62 -9.28 -4.68
C ALA A 338 -27.25 -8.87 -6.01
N TYR A 339 -27.11 -7.60 -6.41
CA TYR A 339 -27.56 -7.12 -7.71
C TYR A 339 -26.82 -7.82 -8.85
N VAL A 340 -25.49 -7.90 -8.77
CA VAL A 340 -24.66 -8.58 -9.78
C VAL A 340 -25.11 -10.03 -9.94
N ILE A 341 -25.21 -10.79 -8.84
CA ILE A 341 -25.63 -12.20 -8.85
C ILE A 341 -27.00 -12.37 -9.54
N GLU A 342 -27.97 -11.50 -9.24
CA GLU A 342 -29.28 -11.53 -9.88
C GLU A 342 -29.19 -11.30 -11.40
N GLN A 343 -28.41 -10.32 -11.85
CA GLN A 343 -28.29 -9.97 -13.27
C GLN A 343 -27.53 -11.02 -14.09
N ILE A 344 -26.53 -11.69 -13.50
CA ILE A 344 -25.66 -12.61 -14.22
C ILE A 344 -26.17 -14.06 -14.22
N ALA A 345 -27.09 -14.42 -13.31
CA ALA A 345 -27.64 -15.77 -13.20
C ALA A 345 -28.16 -16.42 -14.50
N PRO A 346 -28.71 -15.67 -15.48
CA PRO A 346 -29.12 -16.26 -16.76
C PRO A 346 -27.97 -16.61 -17.73
N TYR A 347 -26.74 -16.21 -17.44
CA TYR A 347 -25.61 -16.26 -18.37
C TYR A 347 -24.51 -17.20 -17.87
N ARG A 348 -23.78 -17.81 -18.82
CA ARG A 348 -22.58 -18.59 -18.50
C ARG A 348 -21.41 -17.62 -18.28
N ILE A 349 -21.09 -17.36 -17.02
CA ILE A 349 -19.95 -16.51 -16.62
C ILE A 349 -18.79 -17.44 -16.27
N THR A 350 -17.72 -17.40 -17.07
CA THR A 350 -16.52 -18.24 -16.92
C THR A 350 -15.30 -17.46 -16.43
N TYR A 351 -15.34 -16.13 -16.51
CA TYR A 351 -14.30 -15.23 -16.00
C TYR A 351 -14.75 -14.51 -14.72
N PRO A 352 -13.82 -13.87 -13.99
CA PRO A 352 -14.11 -13.33 -12.67
C PRO A 352 -15.22 -12.27 -12.63
N VAL A 353 -15.85 -12.17 -11.46
CA VAL A 353 -16.80 -11.11 -11.11
C VAL A 353 -16.12 -10.13 -10.15
N VAL A 354 -15.99 -8.89 -10.59
CA VAL A 354 -15.02 -7.93 -10.04
C VAL A 354 -15.70 -6.86 -9.19
N PHE A 355 -15.15 -6.64 -8.00
CA PHE A 355 -15.38 -5.44 -7.21
C PHE A 355 -14.49 -4.31 -7.73
N ASP A 356 -15.08 -3.37 -8.46
CA ASP A 356 -14.40 -2.20 -9.01
C ASP A 356 -14.72 -0.97 -8.16
N TRP A 357 -13.88 -0.70 -7.16
CA TRP A 357 -14.02 0.47 -6.31
C TRP A 357 -12.92 1.48 -6.61
N GLU A 358 -13.33 2.68 -7.04
CA GLU A 358 -12.39 3.75 -7.36
C GLU A 358 -12.71 5.04 -6.61
N ARG A 359 -11.66 5.80 -6.28
CA ARG A 359 -11.83 7.19 -5.86
C ARG A 359 -12.27 8.02 -7.06
N GLN A 360 -13.44 8.62 -6.94
CA GLN A 360 -13.95 9.59 -7.90
C GLN A 360 -13.81 10.99 -7.33
N ASN A 361 -13.20 11.93 -8.05
CA ASN A 361 -12.84 13.26 -7.55
C ASN A 361 -13.61 14.40 -8.22
N TYR A 362 -14.94 14.29 -8.30
CA TYR A 362 -15.83 15.38 -8.71
C TYR A 362 -16.96 15.58 -7.71
N ALA A 363 -17.59 16.76 -7.78
CA ALA A 363 -18.66 17.14 -6.87
C ALA A 363 -19.81 16.12 -6.90
N GLY A 364 -20.18 15.61 -5.73
CA GLY A 364 -21.29 14.67 -5.56
C GLY A 364 -20.90 13.19 -5.64
N SER A 365 -19.67 12.86 -6.06
CA SER A 365 -19.15 11.50 -5.92
C SER A 365 -19.10 11.07 -4.45
N ARG A 366 -19.41 9.80 -4.19
CA ARG A 366 -19.47 9.26 -2.83
C ARG A 366 -18.09 8.82 -2.36
N THR A 367 -17.24 8.43 -3.29
CA THR A 367 -15.88 7.94 -3.03
C THR A 367 -14.81 9.03 -3.07
N GLN A 368 -15.18 10.32 -3.16
CA GLN A 368 -14.22 11.44 -3.08
C GLN A 368 -13.39 11.39 -1.79
N THR A 369 -14.07 11.07 -0.69
CA THR A 369 -13.42 10.71 0.57
C THR A 369 -13.26 9.20 0.58
N ILE A 370 -12.02 8.74 0.52
CA ILE A 370 -11.73 7.31 0.63
C ILE A 370 -12.03 6.86 2.07
N PRO A 371 -12.78 5.76 2.27
CA PRO A 371 -12.91 5.11 3.57
C PRO A 371 -11.54 4.79 4.20
N ASP A 372 -11.50 4.56 5.52
CA ASP A 372 -10.29 4.03 6.12
C ASP A 372 -9.97 2.63 5.54
N THR A 373 -8.68 2.26 5.57
CA THR A 373 -8.18 1.01 4.96
C THR A 373 -8.94 -0.23 5.44
N GLY A 374 -9.26 -0.31 6.73
CA GLY A 374 -9.99 -1.45 7.29
C GLY A 374 -11.42 -1.55 6.75
N LEU A 375 -12.13 -0.42 6.64
CA LEU A 375 -13.46 -0.38 6.05
C LEU A 375 -13.42 -0.71 4.55
N LEU A 376 -12.48 -0.16 3.78
CA LEU A 376 -12.36 -0.45 2.35
C LEU A 376 -12.08 -1.94 2.10
N CYS A 377 -11.15 -2.55 2.84
CA CYS A 377 -10.88 -3.99 2.76
C CYS A 377 -12.08 -4.83 3.21
N SER A 378 -12.84 -4.38 4.22
CA SER A 378 -14.07 -5.06 4.65
C SER A 378 -15.18 -5.02 3.60
N MET A 379 -15.30 -3.94 2.84
CA MET A 379 -16.25 -3.83 1.73
C MET A 379 -15.88 -4.77 0.58
N ALA A 380 -14.61 -4.78 0.18
CA ALA A 380 -14.10 -5.69 -0.85
C ALA A 380 -14.34 -7.16 -0.46
N ASN A 381 -13.92 -7.55 0.75
CA ASN A 381 -14.17 -8.89 1.29
C ASN A 381 -15.67 -9.26 1.31
N ALA A 382 -16.54 -8.33 1.67
CA ALA A 382 -17.98 -8.61 1.74
C ALA A 382 -18.60 -8.82 0.36
N PHE A 383 -18.21 -8.02 -0.64
CA PHE A 383 -18.63 -8.23 -2.02
C PHE A 383 -18.13 -9.58 -2.53
N CYS A 384 -16.81 -9.82 -2.45
CA CYS A 384 -16.19 -11.01 -2.98
C CYS A 384 -16.71 -12.30 -2.33
N ALA A 385 -16.89 -12.31 -1.00
CA ALA A 385 -17.45 -13.46 -0.30
C ALA A 385 -18.88 -13.82 -0.76
N ASP A 386 -19.73 -12.83 -1.08
CA ASP A 386 -21.08 -13.08 -1.58
C ASP A 386 -21.06 -13.63 -3.02
N ILE A 387 -20.14 -13.14 -3.86
CA ILE A 387 -19.90 -13.65 -5.21
C ILE A 387 -19.44 -15.12 -5.18
N GLU A 388 -18.44 -15.44 -4.35
CA GLU A 388 -17.94 -16.82 -4.21
C GLU A 388 -19.00 -17.75 -3.62
N ALA A 389 -19.79 -17.29 -2.65
CA ALA A 389 -20.90 -18.05 -2.11
C ALA A 389 -21.99 -18.36 -3.15
N ALA A 390 -22.10 -17.54 -4.21
CA ALA A 390 -22.98 -17.79 -5.35
C ALA A 390 -22.35 -18.69 -6.43
N GLY A 391 -21.08 -19.08 -6.29
CA GLY A 391 -20.40 -20.03 -7.17
C GLY A 391 -19.60 -19.38 -8.32
N TYR A 392 -19.30 -18.09 -8.24
CA TYR A 392 -18.47 -17.38 -9.22
C TYR A 392 -17.11 -17.04 -8.63
N GLU A 393 -16.06 -17.02 -9.45
CA GLU A 393 -14.75 -16.48 -9.02
C GLU A 393 -14.88 -14.98 -8.78
N ALA A 394 -14.54 -14.53 -7.57
CA ALA A 394 -14.50 -13.10 -7.25
C ALA A 394 -13.11 -12.52 -7.57
N MET A 395 -13.04 -11.22 -7.84
CA MET A 395 -11.78 -10.50 -8.09
C MET A 395 -11.89 -9.07 -7.61
N ILE A 396 -10.76 -8.44 -7.31
CA ILE A 396 -10.70 -7.03 -6.88
C ILE A 396 -9.92 -6.22 -7.91
N TYR A 397 -10.51 -5.13 -8.38
CA TYR A 397 -9.84 -4.16 -9.23
C TYR A 397 -9.29 -2.98 -8.43
N PHE A 398 -8.10 -2.49 -8.80
CA PHE A 398 -7.53 -1.26 -8.28
C PHE A 398 -6.48 -0.66 -9.23
N TYR A 399 -6.28 0.65 -9.14
CA TYR A 399 -5.11 1.34 -9.69
C TYR A 399 -4.00 1.43 -8.62
N GLN A 400 -2.74 1.57 -9.05
CA GLN A 400 -1.56 1.54 -8.15
C GLN A 400 -1.68 2.46 -6.94
N ASN A 401 -2.13 3.70 -7.16
CA ASN A 401 -2.20 4.69 -6.10
C ASN A 401 -3.22 4.28 -5.02
N LEU A 402 -4.37 3.70 -5.38
CA LEU A 402 -5.33 3.17 -4.40
C LEU A 402 -4.71 2.02 -3.60
N ALA A 403 -4.02 1.09 -4.28
CA ALA A 403 -3.41 -0.07 -3.63
C ALA A 403 -2.36 0.35 -2.58
N TYR A 404 -1.42 1.22 -2.95
CA TYR A 404 -0.38 1.65 -2.01
C TYR A 404 -0.87 2.55 -0.89
N ASN A 405 -1.88 3.40 -1.15
CA ASN A 405 -2.29 4.42 -0.17
C ASN A 405 -3.46 4.00 0.71
N ASN A 406 -4.28 3.05 0.27
CA ASN A 406 -5.60 2.85 0.86
C ASN A 406 -5.97 1.39 1.11
N LEU A 407 -5.27 0.44 0.50
CA LEU A 407 -5.53 -0.99 0.73
C LEU A 407 -4.42 -1.61 1.59
N ASP A 408 -4.84 -2.55 2.42
CA ASP A 408 -3.95 -3.54 3.02
C ASP A 408 -4.18 -4.86 2.27
N LEU A 409 -3.37 -5.10 1.24
CA LEU A 409 -3.52 -6.25 0.36
C LEU A 409 -3.40 -7.59 1.11
N SER A 410 -2.76 -7.60 2.29
CA SER A 410 -2.66 -8.82 3.11
C SER A 410 -4.03 -9.31 3.60
N GLN A 411 -5.03 -8.43 3.66
CA GLN A 411 -6.42 -8.75 4.03
C GLN A 411 -7.27 -9.24 2.85
N LEU A 412 -6.70 -9.29 1.64
CA LEU A 412 -7.42 -9.52 0.39
C LEU A 412 -6.82 -10.68 -0.44
N LEU A 413 -5.83 -11.40 0.10
CA LEU A 413 -5.09 -12.47 -0.59
C LEU A 413 -5.92 -13.71 -0.96
N ASP A 414 -7.16 -13.80 -0.47
CA ASP A 414 -8.08 -14.87 -0.87
C ASP A 414 -8.64 -14.66 -2.28
N TYR A 415 -8.46 -13.48 -2.89
CA TYR A 415 -8.98 -13.15 -4.22
C TYR A 415 -7.87 -12.69 -5.17
N PRO A 416 -7.99 -13.00 -6.47
CA PRO A 416 -7.09 -12.48 -7.49
C PRO A 416 -7.23 -10.95 -7.66
N PHE A 417 -6.15 -10.33 -8.15
CA PHE A 417 -6.09 -8.88 -8.36
C PHE A 417 -6.07 -8.48 -9.83
N TRP A 418 -6.87 -7.46 -10.16
CA TRP A 418 -6.87 -6.76 -11.44
C TRP A 418 -6.27 -5.36 -11.28
N LEU A 419 -5.03 -5.21 -11.71
CA LEU A 419 -4.26 -3.99 -11.63
C LEU A 419 -4.50 -3.09 -12.85
N ALA A 420 -4.84 -1.82 -12.63
CA ALA A 420 -4.69 -0.77 -13.65
C ALA A 420 -3.35 -0.05 -13.53
N GLN A 421 -2.57 -0.08 -14.61
CA GLN A 421 -1.33 0.70 -14.76
C GLN A 421 -1.00 0.89 -16.26
N TYR A 422 -1.07 2.11 -16.76
CA TYR A 422 -0.93 2.38 -18.20
C TYR A 422 0.52 2.57 -18.64
N THR A 423 1.22 1.46 -18.83
CA THR A 423 2.66 1.41 -19.14
C THR A 423 2.98 0.28 -20.13
N ASP A 424 4.21 0.21 -20.64
CA ASP A 424 4.64 -0.86 -21.55
C ASP A 424 4.93 -2.20 -20.82
N TYR A 425 5.16 -2.14 -19.51
CA TYR A 425 5.28 -3.30 -18.61
C TYR A 425 4.91 -2.88 -17.18
N PRO A 426 4.30 -3.77 -16.38
CA PRO A 426 3.84 -3.44 -15.04
C PRO A 426 5.02 -3.31 -14.07
N SER A 427 5.06 -2.20 -13.33
CA SER A 427 6.07 -1.92 -12.31
C SER A 427 5.51 -1.93 -10.90
N PHE A 428 4.27 -2.42 -10.74
CA PHE A 428 3.67 -2.60 -9.43
C PHE A 428 4.48 -3.64 -8.64
N TYR A 429 4.73 -3.33 -7.37
CA TYR A 429 5.61 -4.12 -6.50
C TYR A 429 4.98 -5.46 -6.12
N TYR A 430 3.68 -5.50 -5.84
CA TYR A 430 2.99 -6.72 -5.45
C TYR A 430 2.47 -7.47 -6.67
N ASP A 431 2.29 -8.77 -6.47
CA ASP A 431 1.75 -9.67 -7.46
C ASP A 431 0.31 -9.34 -7.84
N PHE A 432 -0.07 -9.68 -9.07
CA PHE A 432 -1.42 -9.50 -9.60
C PHE A 432 -1.69 -10.50 -10.73
N ASP A 433 -2.96 -10.73 -11.03
CA ASP A 433 -3.38 -11.79 -11.94
C ASP A 433 -3.97 -11.27 -13.25
N MET A 434 -4.49 -10.05 -13.26
CA MET A 434 -4.94 -9.35 -14.47
C MET A 434 -4.37 -7.94 -14.51
N TRP A 435 -3.99 -7.46 -15.69
CA TRP A 435 -3.41 -6.14 -15.89
C TRP A 435 -4.13 -5.38 -17.00
N GLN A 436 -4.75 -4.26 -16.64
CA GLN A 436 -5.23 -3.25 -17.58
C GLN A 436 -4.08 -2.31 -17.95
N TYR A 437 -3.58 -2.47 -19.17
CA TYR A 437 -2.35 -1.80 -19.62
C TYR A 437 -2.61 -0.53 -20.44
N THR A 438 -3.85 -0.29 -20.88
CA THR A 438 -4.22 0.98 -21.52
C THR A 438 -5.73 1.19 -21.51
N SER A 439 -6.13 2.47 -21.46
CA SER A 439 -7.51 2.91 -21.69
C SER A 439 -7.77 3.50 -23.09
N SER A 440 -6.79 3.38 -23.98
CA SER A 440 -6.78 4.04 -25.29
C SER A 440 -6.62 3.08 -26.47
N GLY A 441 -6.90 1.80 -26.22
CA GLY A 441 -6.82 0.72 -27.20
C GLY A 441 -7.72 0.94 -28.42
N LYS A 442 -7.37 0.22 -29.50
CA LYS A 442 -8.15 0.19 -30.75
C LYS A 442 -8.36 -1.26 -31.14
N VAL A 443 -9.60 -1.70 -31.19
CA VAL A 443 -9.98 -3.09 -31.49
C VAL A 443 -11.02 -3.10 -32.61
N PRO A 444 -10.81 -3.89 -33.68
CA PRO A 444 -11.85 -4.12 -34.69
C PRO A 444 -13.19 -4.50 -34.05
N GLY A 445 -14.28 -3.89 -34.52
CA GLY A 445 -15.62 -4.08 -33.95
C GLY A 445 -16.00 -3.11 -32.84
N ILE A 446 -15.06 -2.36 -32.25
CA ILE A 446 -15.32 -1.35 -31.22
C ILE A 446 -15.02 0.05 -31.76
N SER A 447 -15.99 0.95 -31.63
CA SER A 447 -15.79 2.35 -32.03
C SER A 447 -15.17 3.15 -30.88
N GLY A 448 -14.11 3.90 -31.16
CA GLY A 448 -13.49 4.77 -30.15
C GLY A 448 -12.35 4.10 -29.40
N ASN A 449 -12.11 4.52 -28.17
CA ASN A 449 -11.12 3.90 -27.29
C ASN A 449 -11.77 2.72 -26.54
N VAL A 450 -10.96 1.71 -26.23
CA VAL A 450 -11.35 0.61 -25.36
C VAL A 450 -10.18 0.22 -24.48
N ASP A 451 -10.50 -0.23 -23.29
CA ASP A 451 -9.54 -0.65 -22.28
C ASP A 451 -9.06 -2.06 -22.61
N LEU A 452 -7.75 -2.31 -22.52
CA LEU A 452 -7.13 -3.57 -22.92
C LEU A 452 -6.41 -4.23 -21.76
N ASN A 453 -6.57 -5.55 -21.68
CA ASN A 453 -6.15 -6.35 -20.55
C ASN A 453 -5.32 -7.56 -20.97
N LEU A 454 -4.40 -7.95 -20.09
CA LEU A 454 -3.81 -9.29 -20.05
C LEU A 454 -4.23 -10.01 -18.78
N ARG A 455 -4.66 -11.27 -18.89
CA ARG A 455 -4.88 -12.17 -17.75
C ARG A 455 -3.79 -13.22 -17.77
N PHE A 456 -3.13 -13.41 -16.63
CA PHE A 456 -2.01 -14.33 -16.46
C PHE A 456 -2.48 -15.57 -15.70
N PHE A 457 -2.06 -16.74 -16.17
CA PHE A 457 -2.29 -18.04 -15.54
C PHE A 457 -0.92 -18.69 -15.31
N ARG A 458 -0.66 -19.16 -14.09
CA ARG A 458 0.67 -19.59 -13.63
C ARG A 458 0.63 -21.02 -13.11
N ASP A 459 1.79 -21.65 -12.97
CA ASP A 459 1.93 -22.98 -12.33
C ASP A 459 1.04 -24.10 -12.90
N GLY A 460 0.74 -24.03 -14.20
CA GLY A 460 -0.09 -25.02 -14.89
C GLY A 460 -1.59 -24.77 -14.77
N GLU A 461 -2.00 -23.64 -14.20
CA GLU A 461 -3.34 -23.09 -14.43
C GLU A 461 -3.54 -22.82 -15.92
N LEU A 462 -4.74 -23.14 -16.38
CA LEU A 462 -5.20 -22.88 -17.74
C LEU A 462 -6.49 -22.07 -17.63
N PRO A 463 -6.85 -21.30 -18.67
CA PRO A 463 -8.16 -20.70 -18.75
C PRO A 463 -9.25 -21.78 -18.60
N PRO A 464 -10.47 -21.41 -18.15
CA PRO A 464 -11.57 -22.34 -18.00
C PRO A 464 -11.74 -23.20 -19.28
N GLU A 465 -11.62 -24.53 -19.17
CA GLU A 465 -11.83 -25.40 -20.34
C GLU A 465 -13.30 -25.35 -20.78
N ASP A 466 -13.53 -25.24 -22.09
CA ASP A 466 -14.86 -25.43 -22.67
C ASP A 466 -15.24 -26.92 -22.61
N SER A 467 -15.67 -27.38 -21.44
CA SER A 467 -16.35 -28.67 -21.32
C SER A 467 -17.73 -28.51 -21.95
N GLY A 468 -17.84 -28.80 -23.24
CA GLY A 468 -19.05 -28.65 -24.08
C GLY A 468 -20.27 -29.51 -23.70
N ASP A 469 -20.51 -29.74 -22.41
CA ASP A 469 -21.68 -30.42 -21.87
C ASP A 469 -22.63 -29.40 -21.24
N VAL A 470 -23.49 -28.78 -22.06
CA VAL A 470 -24.62 -28.00 -21.58
C VAL A 470 -25.82 -28.94 -21.45
N GLU A 471 -26.26 -29.24 -20.22
CA GLU A 471 -27.64 -29.68 -20.00
C GLU A 471 -28.57 -28.48 -20.27
N ASP A 472 -29.42 -28.62 -21.30
CA ASP A 472 -30.48 -27.69 -21.71
C ASP A 472 -31.21 -27.05 -20.51
N THR A 473 -31.18 -25.71 -20.42
CA THR A 473 -32.16 -24.93 -19.66
C THR A 473 -33.17 -24.22 -20.58
N PRO A 474 -34.42 -23.99 -20.12
CA PRO A 474 -35.60 -23.82 -20.99
C PRO A 474 -35.75 -22.40 -21.58
N PRO A 475 -36.68 -22.18 -22.53
CA PRO A 475 -36.63 -21.03 -23.43
C PRO A 475 -36.99 -19.70 -22.76
N SER A 476 -36.40 -18.65 -23.32
CA SER A 476 -36.57 -17.22 -23.04
C SER A 476 -38.00 -16.81 -22.71
N GLN A 477 -38.19 -16.08 -21.61
CA GLN A 477 -39.40 -15.28 -21.42
C GLN A 477 -39.17 -13.87 -21.97
N ASP A 478 -39.95 -13.50 -22.97
CA ASP A 478 -40.10 -12.12 -23.43
C ASP A 478 -40.54 -11.22 -22.27
N ILE A 479 -39.78 -10.15 -21.98
CA ILE A 479 -40.19 -9.08 -21.05
C ILE A 479 -40.25 -7.74 -21.81
N PRO A 480 -41.28 -6.91 -21.60
CA PRO A 480 -41.60 -5.79 -22.49
C PRO A 480 -40.71 -4.57 -22.26
N SER A 481 -40.41 -3.85 -23.34
CA SER A 481 -39.75 -2.56 -23.33
C SER A 481 -40.55 -1.48 -22.59
N SER A 482 -40.03 -0.95 -21.48
CA SER A 482 -40.46 0.35 -20.95
C SER A 482 -39.42 1.41 -21.30
N GLN A 483 -39.71 2.19 -22.35
CA GLN A 483 -39.06 3.48 -22.55
C GLN A 483 -39.65 4.48 -21.57
N ASP A 484 -38.83 5.00 -20.67
CA ASP A 484 -39.03 6.33 -20.12
C ASP A 484 -37.69 7.07 -20.12
N GLY A 485 -37.74 8.31 -20.65
CA GLY A 485 -36.59 9.07 -21.10
C GLY A 485 -35.60 9.44 -20.00
N ALA A 486 -34.34 9.09 -20.21
CA ALA A 486 -33.21 9.59 -19.44
C ALA A 486 -32.72 10.94 -20.01
N PRO A 487 -32.26 11.89 -19.16
CA PRO A 487 -31.54 13.07 -19.62
C PRO A 487 -30.20 12.67 -20.24
N LYS A 488 -29.73 13.45 -21.21
CA LYS A 488 -28.40 13.30 -21.80
C LYS A 488 -27.33 13.51 -20.72
N GLU A 489 -26.48 12.51 -20.52
CA GLU A 489 -25.20 12.68 -19.81
C GLU A 489 -24.29 13.62 -20.61
N GLU A 490 -23.67 14.56 -19.89
CA GLU A 490 -22.52 15.32 -20.39
C GLU A 490 -21.29 14.41 -20.31
N ASN A 491 -20.58 14.28 -21.44
CA ASN A 491 -19.28 13.64 -21.53
C ASN A 491 -18.29 14.30 -20.55
N THR A 492 -18.01 13.68 -19.40
CA THR A 492 -16.90 14.10 -18.53
C THR A 492 -16.01 12.97 -18.02
N GLU A 493 -16.18 11.72 -18.47
CA GLU A 493 -15.31 10.61 -18.03
C GLU A 493 -14.07 10.39 -18.92
N SER A 494 -13.83 11.22 -19.94
CA SER A 494 -12.61 11.15 -20.77
C SER A 494 -11.38 11.85 -20.16
N GLU A 495 -11.40 12.22 -18.88
CA GLU A 495 -10.26 12.83 -18.18
C GLU A 495 -9.79 11.97 -16.99
N ILE A 496 -9.72 10.65 -17.16
CA ILE A 496 -8.96 9.78 -16.26
C ILE A 496 -7.55 9.63 -16.85
N SER A 497 -6.65 10.55 -16.51
CA SER A 497 -5.24 10.48 -16.94
C SER A 497 -4.24 11.21 -16.04
N GLN A 498 -4.66 11.80 -14.91
CA GLN A 498 -3.70 12.52 -14.07
C GLN A 498 -3.19 11.71 -12.86
N ASP A 499 -3.87 10.62 -12.48
CA ASP A 499 -3.53 9.85 -11.26
C ASP A 499 -3.47 8.30 -11.46
N ILE A 500 -3.60 7.77 -12.69
CA ILE A 500 -3.45 6.32 -13.04
C ILE A 500 -2.16 6.10 -13.84
#